data_AF-A0A832BPC1-F1
#
_entry.id   AF-A0A832BPC1-F1
#
_cell.length_a   1.000
_cell.length_b   1.000
_cell.length_c   1.000
_cell.angle_alpha   90.00
_cell.angle_beta   90.00
_cell.angle_gamma   90.00
#
_symmetry.space_group_name_H-M   'P 1'
#
loop_
_entity.id
_entity.type
_entity.pdbx_description
1 polymer ?
#
loop_
_entity_poly.entity_id
_entity_poly.type
_entity_poly.pdbx_seq_one_letter_code
_entity_poly.pdbx_strand_id
1 'polypeptide(L)' 'MRLSVVTVKTIKKKFEERSFAAGCDRERVRLIEKIIPSEKFFEIALRGIVSVKEDLGLG' A
#
# COMPACT_ATOMS: atom_id res chain seq x y z
N MET A 1 5.57 -7.73 9.48
CA MET A 1 4.35 -6.94 9.18
C MET A 1 3.21 -7.93 8.97
N ARG A 2 2.13 -7.87 9.75
CA ARG A 2 0.96 -8.76 9.54
C ARG A 2 0.00 -8.09 8.55
N LEU A 3 -0.31 -8.73 7.43
CA LEU A 3 -1.26 -8.19 6.45
C LEU A 3 -2.67 -8.00 7.02
N SER A 4 -3.06 -8.82 8.01
CA SER A 4 -4.38 -8.80 8.63
C SER A 4 -4.74 -7.48 9.33
N VAL A 5 -3.75 -6.66 9.69
CA VAL A 5 -3.97 -5.34 10.33
C VAL A 5 -3.80 -4.17 9.35
N VAL A 6 -3.49 -4.46 8.08
CA VAL A 6 -3.27 -3.44 7.05
C VAL A 6 -4.59 -3.20 6.31
N THR A 7 -5.10 -1.98 6.47
CA THR A 7 -6.28 -1.44 5.78
C THR A 7 -5.88 -0.21 4.95
N VAL A 8 -6.73 0.18 3.99
CA VAL A 8 -6.56 1.43 3.23
C VAL A 8 -6.41 2.63 4.16
N LYS A 9 -7.18 2.69 5.25
CA LYS A 9 -7.09 3.74 6.28
C LYS A 9 -5.71 3.78 6.95
N THR A 10 -5.17 2.63 7.34
CA THR A 10 -3.83 2.57 7.95
C THR A 10 -2.72 2.87 6.95
N ILE A 11 -2.86 2.47 5.68
CA ILE A 11 -1.92 2.84 4.62
C ILE A 11 -1.91 4.35 4.45
N LYS A 12 -3.08 4.97 4.27
CA LYS A 12 -3.23 6.42 4.12
C LYS A 12 -2.61 7.19 5.30
N LYS A 13 -2.85 6.75 6.53
CA LYS A 13 -2.28 7.36 7.74
C LYS A 13 -0.76 7.27 7.77
N LYS A 14 -0.20 6.14 7.35
CA LYS A 14 1.23 5.83 7.47
C LYS A 14 2.04 6.08 6.20
N PHE A 15 1.41 6.42 5.08
CA PHE A 15 2.09 6.57 3.80
C PHE A 15 3.20 7.63 3.85
N GLU A 16 2.96 8.71 4.58
CA GLU A 16 3.94 9.78 4.82
C GLU A 16 5.07 9.38 5.79
N GLU A 17 4.87 8.33 6.60
CA GLU A 17 5.89 7.82 7.52
C GLU A 17 6.98 7.08 6.71
N ARG A 18 8.20 7.63 6.68
CA ARG A 18 9.33 7.05 5.94
C ARG A 18 9.59 5.58 6.27
N SER A 19 9.37 5.18 7.52
CA SER A 19 9.56 3.82 8.03
C SER A 19 8.48 2.82 7.62
N PHE A 20 7.28 3.26 7.24
CA PHE A 20 6.17 2.35 6.92
C PHE A 20 6.41 1.53 5.66
N ALA A 21 7.00 2.15 4.65
CA ALA A 21 7.41 1.53 3.40
C ALA A 21 8.84 2.00 3.05
N ALA A 22 9.80 1.58 3.87
CA ALA A 22 11.21 1.87 3.63
C ALA A 22 11.63 1.29 2.27
N GLY A 23 12.27 2.10 1.42
CA GLY A 23 12.62 1.72 0.04
C GLY A 23 11.53 1.97 -1.02
N CYS A 24 10.32 2.35 -0.62
CA CYS A 24 9.29 2.78 -1.57
C CYS A 24 9.54 4.23 -2.04
N ASP A 25 9.57 4.42 -3.35
CA ASP A 25 9.56 5.75 -3.98
C ASP A 25 8.14 6.34 -3.91
N ARG A 26 7.91 7.14 -2.87
CA ARG A 26 6.61 7.77 -2.60
C ARG A 26 6.24 8.79 -3.66
N GLU A 27 7.22 9.53 -4.19
CA GLU A 27 6.96 10.54 -5.23
C GLU A 27 6.48 9.87 -6.51
N ARG A 28 7.06 8.72 -6.87
CA ARG A 28 6.55 7.89 -7.97
C ARG A 28 5.14 7.37 -7.70
N VAL A 29 4.85 6.94 -6.47
CA VAL A 29 3.49 6.48 -6.11
C VAL A 29 2.46 7.62 -6.22
N ARG A 30 2.79 8.84 -5.79
CA ARG A 30 1.89 10.02 -5.89
C ARG A 30 1.50 10.36 -7.33
N LEU A 31 2.30 10.01 -8.32
CA LEU A 31 1.95 10.24 -9.73
C LEU A 31 0.62 9.60 -10.13
N ILE A 32 0.16 8.58 -9.39
CA ILE A 32 -1.14 7.95 -9.62
C ILE A 32 -2.31 8.94 -9.46
N GLU A 33 -2.16 10.00 -8.66
CA GLU A 33 -3.20 11.01 -8.41
C GLU A 33 -3.61 11.76 -9.69
N LYS A 34 -2.77 11.72 -10.73
CA LYS A 34 -3.10 12.25 -12.07
C LYS A 34 -4.11 11.39 -12.83
N ILE A 35 -4.38 10.17 -12.36
CA ILE A 35 -5.21 9.16 -13.04
C ILE A 35 -6.38 8.73 -12.13
N ILE A 36 -6.09 8.39 -10.87
CA ILE A 36 -7.10 7.99 -9.87
C ILE A 36 -6.72 8.50 -8.47
N PRO A 37 -7.69 8.66 -7.55
CA PRO A 37 -7.38 9.01 -6.16
C PRO A 37 -6.44 7.99 -5.50
N SER A 38 -5.49 8.46 -4.69
CA SER A 38 -4.56 7.62 -3.91
C SER A 38 -5.27 6.53 -3.10
N GLU A 39 -6.45 6.83 -2.57
CA GLU A 39 -7.26 5.87 -1.82
C GLU A 39 -7.70 4.67 -2.67
N LYS A 40 -8.10 4.92 -3.92
CA LYS A 40 -8.46 3.86 -4.87
C LYS A 40 -7.25 3.04 -5.27
N PHE A 41 -6.11 3.70 -5.46
CA PHE A 41 -4.84 3.01 -5.72
C PHE A 41 -4.45 2.08 -4.56
N PHE A 42 -4.50 2.55 -3.31
CA PHE A 42 -4.19 1.74 -2.14
C PHE A 42 -5.14 0.54 -2.00
N GLU A 43 -6.43 0.72 -2.32
CA GLU A 43 -7.40 -0.39 -2.34
C GLU A 43 -7.00 -1.48 -3.35
N ILE A 44 -6.67 -1.09 -4.59
CA ILE A 44 -6.26 -2.01 -5.66
C ILE A 44 -4.96 -2.72 -5.29
N ALA A 45 -3.95 -1.97 -4.84
CA ALA A 45 -2.66 -2.52 -4.45
C ALA A 45 -2.78 -3.50 -3.27
N LEU A 46 -3.56 -3.15 -2.25
CA LEU A 46 -3.80 -4.03 -1.10
C LEU A 46 -4.49 -5.32 -1.51
N ARG A 47 -5.52 -5.27 -2.38
CA ARG A 47 -6.18 -6.47 -2.91
C ARG A 47 -5.22 -7.36 -3.70
N GLY A 48 -4.36 -6.76 -4.52
CA GLY A 48 -3.31 -7.48 -5.25
C GLY A 48 -2.39 -8.22 -4.28
N ILE A 49 -1.83 -7.53 -3.29
CA ILE A 49 -0.95 -8.14 -2.28
C ILE A 49 -1.66 -9.26 -1.51
N VAL A 50 -2.92 -9.05 -1.11
CA VAL A 50 -3.70 -10.08 -0.41
C VAL A 50 -3.91 -11.33 -1.28
N SER A 51 -4.12 -11.16 -2.59
CA SER A 51 -4.32 -12.29 -3.51
C SER A 51 -3.09 -13.18 -3.70
N VAL A 52 -1.88 -12.65 -3.46
CA VAL A 52 -0.61 -13.39 -3.58
C VAL A 52 0.15 -13.51 -2.26
N LYS A 53 -0.53 -13.30 -1.12
CA LYS A 53 0.12 -13.20 0.19
C LYS A 53 0.89 -14.46 0.60
N GLU A 54 0.42 -15.63 0.18
CA GLU A 54 1.08 -16.91 0.50
C GLU A 54 2.39 -17.04 -0.27
N ASP A 55 2.38 -16.71 -1.57
CA ASP A 55 3.57 -16.68 -2.43
C ASP A 55 4.63 -15.68 -1.95
N LEU A 56 4.18 -14.58 -1.31
CA LEU A 56 5.06 -13.56 -0.73
C LEU A 56 5.53 -13.90 0.70
N GLY A 57 5.10 -15.02 1.29
CA GLY A 57 5.41 -15.37 2.68
C GLY A 57 4.82 -14.41 3.71
N LEU A 58 3.69 -13.76 3.37
CA LEU A 58 2.98 -12.78 4.19
C LEU A 58 1.68 -13.34 4.82
N GLY A 59 1.51 -14.67 4.76
CA GLY A 59 0.40 -15.45 5.34
C GLY A 59 0.29 -15.35 6.85
#